data_AF-A0A085WPS7-F1
#
_entry.id   AF-A0A085WPS7-F1
#
_cell.length_a   1.000
_cell.length_b   1.000
_cell.length_c   1.000
_cell.angle_alpha   90.00
_cell.angle_beta   90.00
_cell.angle_gamma   90.00
#
_symmetry.space_group_name_H-M   'P 1'
#
loop_
_entity.id
_entity.type
_entity.pdbx_description
1 polymer ?
#
loop_
_entity_poly.entity_id
_entity_poly.type
_entity_poly.pdbx_seq_one_letter_code
_entity_poly.pdbx_strand_id
1 'polypeptide(L)'
;MKLERHVGGLSLARKAHYLRARGWREEPRGWHSEIFGTLPLAKALHHQLTDDLSQALRQRGWQIAGFSERGYVQLREAEKGKPCSLPKALRTQARREKRPVAELTYSLFLAALLEAESP
;
A
#
# COMPACT_ATOMS: atom_id res chain seq x y z
N MET A 1 -11.16 8.09 4.19
CA MET A 1 -11.38 6.72 3.67
C MET A 1 -10.39 5.78 4.34
N LYS A 2 -10.84 4.71 4.99
CA LYS A 2 -9.93 3.62 5.41
C LYS A 2 -9.67 2.73 4.20
N LEU A 3 -8.41 2.62 3.77
CA LEU A 3 -7.97 1.75 2.66
C LEU A 3 -8.47 0.31 2.84
N GLU A 4 -8.49 -0.12 4.10
CA GLU A 4 -9.07 -1.37 4.59
C GLU A 4 -10.50 -1.63 4.12
N ARG A 5 -11.31 -0.63 3.73
CA ARG A 5 -12.66 -0.88 3.20
C ARG A 5 -12.67 -1.47 1.79
N HIS A 6 -11.64 -1.21 0.98
CA HIS A 6 -11.56 -1.72 -0.40
C HIS A 6 -11.14 -3.20 -0.40
N VAL A 7 -10.37 -3.60 0.61
CA VAL A 7 -9.99 -4.99 0.87
C VAL A 7 -10.94 -5.66 1.87
N GLY A 8 -11.65 -4.88 2.69
CA GLY A 8 -12.50 -5.33 3.78
C GLY A 8 -13.72 -6.12 3.30
N GLY A 9 -14.24 -5.79 2.11
CA GLY A 9 -15.30 -6.53 1.43
C GLY A 9 -14.83 -7.81 0.71
N LEU A 10 -13.54 -8.11 0.71
CA LEU A 10 -13.02 -9.36 0.18
C LEU A 10 -13.23 -10.49 1.21
N SER A 11 -13.63 -11.67 0.72
CA SER A 11 -13.68 -12.88 1.53
C SER A 11 -12.31 -13.17 2.16
N LEU A 12 -12.27 -13.94 3.24
CA LEU A 12 -11.02 -14.35 3.88
C LEU A 12 -10.05 -14.99 2.88
N ALA A 13 -10.58 -15.83 1.97
CA ALA A 13 -9.81 -16.46 0.90
C ALA A 13 -9.16 -15.45 -0.05
N ARG A 14 -9.87 -14.39 -0.44
CA ARG A 14 -9.34 -13.33 -1.29
C ARG A 14 -8.28 -12.48 -0.58
N LYS A 15 -8.45 -12.22 0.72
CA LYS A 15 -7.43 -11.55 1.55
C LYS A 15 -6.16 -12.38 1.67
N ALA A 16 -6.31 -13.69 1.88
CA ALA A 16 -5.19 -14.62 1.93
C ALA A 16 -4.48 -14.70 0.57
N HIS A 17 -5.23 -14.85 -0.53
CA HIS A 17 -4.68 -14.84 -1.88
C HIS A 17 -3.89 -13.56 -2.18
N TYR A 18 -4.47 -12.40 -1.86
CA TYR A 18 -3.83 -11.09 -2.03
C TYR A 18 -2.47 -11.01 -1.34
N LEU A 19 -2.38 -11.47 -0.09
CA LEU A 19 -1.13 -11.49 0.67
C LEU A 19 -0.11 -12.48 0.10
N ARG A 20 -0.54 -13.70 -0.26
CA ARG A 20 0.36 -14.71 -0.86
C ARG A 20 0.95 -14.26 -2.19
N ALA A 21 0.14 -13.61 -3.04
CA ALA A 21 0.60 -13.04 -4.30
C ALA A 21 1.70 -11.96 -4.11
N ARG A 22 1.85 -11.43 -2.89
CA ARG A 22 2.86 -10.43 -2.52
C ARG A 22 3.94 -11.01 -1.60
N GLY A 23 4.12 -12.33 -1.65
CA GLY A 23 5.18 -13.03 -0.94
C GLY A 23 4.94 -13.25 0.54
N TRP A 24 3.77 -12.88 1.08
CA TRP A 24 3.46 -13.19 2.48
C TRP A 24 3.18 -14.69 2.65
N ARG A 25 3.63 -15.23 3.77
CA ARG A 25 3.41 -16.63 4.15
C ARG A 25 2.47 -16.69 5.33
N GLU A 26 1.54 -17.62 5.29
CA GLU A 26 0.66 -17.89 6.42
C GLU A 26 1.39 -18.76 7.44
N GLU A 27 1.42 -18.32 8.69
CA GLU A 27 2.04 -18.97 9.84
C GLU A 27 1.03 -19.17 10.96
N PRO A 28 1.28 -20.09 11.91
CA PRO A 28 0.35 -20.33 13.03
C PRO A 28 0.01 -19.08 13.86
N ARG A 29 0.90 -18.07 13.87
CA ARG A 29 0.75 -16.82 14.63
C ARG A 29 0.33 -15.62 13.77
N GLY A 30 0.11 -15.80 12.48
CA GLY A 30 -0.31 -14.71 11.59
C GLY A 30 0.26 -14.83 10.18
N TRP A 31 0.58 -13.69 9.59
CA TRP A 31 1.09 -13.55 8.24
C TRP A 31 2.49 -12.98 8.30
N HIS A 32 3.46 -13.69 7.73
CA HIS A 32 4.86 -13.31 7.73
C HIS A 32 5.28 -12.70 6.40
N SER A 33 6.03 -11.60 6.46
CA SER A 33 6.76 -10.99 5.35
C SER A 33 8.20 -10.75 5.79
N GLU A 34 9.16 -10.95 4.88
CA GLU A 34 10.57 -10.64 5.15
C GLU A 34 10.79 -9.16 5.48
N ILE A 35 9.92 -8.27 4.98
CA ILE A 35 10.00 -6.83 5.16
C ILE A 35 9.32 -6.38 6.47
N PHE A 36 8.17 -6.96 6.80
CA PHE A 36 7.30 -6.47 7.87
C PHE A 36 7.20 -7.41 9.08
N GLY A 37 7.82 -8.59 9.02
CA GLY A 37 7.73 -9.62 10.04
C GLY A 37 6.35 -10.29 10.11
N THR A 38 6.09 -10.99 11.22
CA THR A 38 4.82 -11.71 11.43
C THR A 38 3.77 -10.80 12.06
N LEU A 39 2.64 -10.62 11.37
CA LEU A 39 1.55 -9.73 11.76
C LEU A 39 0.18 -10.44 11.68
N PRO A 40 -0.80 -10.08 12.52
CA PRO A 40 -2.18 -10.51 12.33
C PRO A 40 -2.72 -10.07 10.96
N LEU A 41 -3.65 -10.84 10.37
CA LEU A 41 -4.17 -10.61 9.01
C LEU A 41 -4.54 -9.15 8.72
N ALA A 42 -5.27 -8.48 9.62
CA ALA A 42 -5.67 -7.09 9.41
C ALA A 42 -4.48 -6.13 9.29
N LYS A 43 -3.42 -6.34 10.09
CA LYS A 43 -2.19 -5.53 10.03
C LYS A 43 -1.36 -5.88 8.80
N ALA A 44 -1.23 -7.16 8.45
CA ALA A 44 -0.55 -7.58 7.23
C ALA A 44 -1.17 -6.92 5.98
N LEU A 45 -2.50 -6.93 5.88
CA LEU A 45 -3.22 -6.23 4.80
C LEU A 45 -2.95 -4.72 4.83
N HIS A 46 -2.99 -4.09 6.01
CA HIS A 46 -2.73 -2.66 6.13
C HIS A 46 -1.33 -2.27 5.66
N HIS A 47 -0.31 -3.02 6.10
CA HIS A 47 1.09 -2.81 5.70
C HIS A 47 1.25 -3.00 4.21
N GLN A 48 0.71 -4.09 3.66
CA GLN A 48 0.84 -4.38 2.24
C GLN A 48 0.12 -3.37 1.35
N LEU A 49 -1.08 -2.93 1.73
CA LEU A 49 -1.79 -1.87 0.99
C LEU A 49 -1.01 -0.54 1.01
N THR A 50 -0.39 -0.25 2.13
CA THR A 50 0.42 0.95 2.27
C THR A 50 1.67 0.86 1.41
N ASP A 51 2.31 -0.31 1.36
CA ASP A 51 3.45 -0.58 0.50
C ASP A 51 3.07 -0.45 -0.98
N ASP A 52 2.06 -1.19 -1.45
CA ASP A 52 1.56 -1.13 -2.85
C ASP A 52 1.31 0.31 -3.32
N LEU A 53 0.58 1.11 -2.52
CA LEU A 53 0.31 2.50 -2.86
C LEU A 53 1.57 3.36 -2.85
N SER A 54 2.50 3.09 -1.95
CA SER A 54 3.77 3.80 -1.89
C SER A 54 4.66 3.48 -3.09
N GLN A 55 4.73 2.22 -3.53
CA GLN A 55 5.46 1.82 -4.73
C GLN A 55 4.83 2.43 -6.00
N ALA A 56 3.50 2.41 -6.11
CA ALA A 56 2.80 3.05 -7.23
C ALA A 56 3.01 4.58 -7.26
N LEU A 57 3.17 5.23 -6.09
CA LEU A 57 3.59 6.63 -6.02
C LEU A 57 5.06 6.82 -6.40
N ARG A 58 5.95 5.86 -6.16
CA ARG A 58 7.35 5.97 -6.62
C ARG A 58 7.47 6.07 -8.13
N GLN A 59 6.63 5.34 -8.86
CA GLN A 59 6.52 5.46 -10.32
C GLN A 59 6.09 6.88 -10.76
N ARG A 60 5.57 7.71 -9.84
CA ARG A 60 5.16 9.11 -10.05
C ARG A 60 6.15 10.12 -9.45
N GLY A 61 7.38 9.69 -9.18
CA GLY A 61 8.46 10.58 -8.71
C GLY A 61 8.49 10.82 -7.19
N TRP A 62 7.72 10.05 -6.42
CA TRP A 62 7.82 10.05 -4.97
C TRP A 62 8.97 9.14 -4.50
N GLN A 63 9.57 9.46 -3.37
CA GLN A 63 10.55 8.59 -2.72
C GLN A 63 10.03 8.14 -1.36
N ILE A 64 10.21 6.86 -1.04
CA ILE A 64 9.93 6.32 0.29
C ILE A 64 11.07 6.71 1.21
N ALA A 65 10.75 7.48 2.25
CA ALA A 65 11.70 7.90 3.28
C ALA A 65 11.79 6.87 4.41
N GLY A 66 10.74 6.08 4.63
CA GLY A 66 10.74 5.00 5.61
C GLY A 66 9.33 4.55 5.99
N PHE A 67 9.27 3.48 6.78
CA PHE A 67 8.03 2.94 7.35
C PHE A 67 8.07 3.04 8.88
N SER A 68 6.92 3.29 9.47
CA SER A 68 6.72 3.18 10.92
C SER A 68 6.32 1.76 11.31
N GLU A 69 6.55 1.38 12.56
CA GLU A 69 6.10 0.09 13.13
C GLU A 69 4.58 -0.12 13.02
N ARG A 70 3.81 0.98 12.93
CA ARG A 70 2.35 0.93 12.77
C ARG A 70 1.91 0.73 11.32
N GLY A 71 2.84 0.59 10.39
CA GLY A 71 2.56 0.38 8.97
C GLY A 71 2.33 1.66 8.17
N TYR A 72 2.51 2.85 8.76
CA TYR A 72 2.47 4.10 8.00
C TYR A 72 3.78 4.33 7.26
N VAL A 73 3.69 4.80 6.02
CA VAL A 73 4.84 5.20 5.19
C VAL A 73 5.03 6.72 5.20
N GLN A 74 6.30 7.14 5.25
CA GLN A 74 6.72 8.51 4.97
C GLN A 74 7.25 8.61 3.54
N LEU A 75 6.77 9.61 2.80
CA LEU A 75 7.09 9.86 1.41
C LEU A 75 7.62 11.29 1.26
N ARG A 76 8.58 11.50 0.39
CA ARG A 76 9.05 12.83 -0.01
C ARG A 76 8.94 13.01 -1.51
N GLU A 77 8.74 14.24 -1.92
CA GLU A 77 8.76 14.62 -3.33
C GLU A 77 10.20 14.92 -3.76
N ALA A 78 10.76 14.06 -4.62
CA ALA A 78 12.16 14.10 -5.01
C ALA A 78 13.15 14.15 -3.81
N GLU A 79 14.42 14.44 -4.05
CA GLU A 79 15.45 14.44 -2.99
C GLU A 79 15.34 15.60 -1.99
N LYS A 80 14.67 16.69 -2.35
CA LYS A 80 14.61 17.93 -1.56
C LYS A 80 13.27 18.19 -0.85
N GLY A 81 12.25 17.38 -1.10
CA GLY A 81 10.94 17.54 -0.47
C GLY A 81 10.94 17.19 1.02
N LYS A 82 10.18 17.91 1.83
CA LYS A 82 9.93 17.52 3.23
C LYS A 82 9.16 16.19 3.26
N PRO A 83 9.55 15.22 4.11
CA PRO A 83 8.78 14.00 4.30
C PRO A 83 7.33 14.31 4.71
N CYS A 84 6.39 13.55 4.18
CA CYS A 84 4.97 13.65 4.46
C CYS A 84 4.33 12.26 4.50
N SER A 85 3.10 12.18 5.01
CA SER A 85 2.37 10.91 5.09
C SER A 85 1.77 10.50 3.74
N LEU A 86 1.50 9.20 3.56
CA LEU A 86 0.79 8.68 2.37
C LEU A 86 -0.51 9.44 2.05
N PRO A 87 -1.42 9.73 3.00
CA PRO A 87 -2.61 10.53 2.69
C PRO A 87 -2.31 11.95 2.19
N LYS A 88 -1.18 12.54 2.59
CA LYS A 88 -0.75 13.84 2.06
C LYS A 88 -0.19 13.70 0.65
N ALA A 89 0.67 12.70 0.42
CA ALA A 89 1.22 12.41 -0.91
C ALA A 89 0.12 12.12 -1.94
N LEU A 90 -0.85 11.25 -1.62
CA LEU A 90 -2.01 10.96 -2.47
C LEU A 90 -2.82 12.21 -2.81
N ARG A 91 -3.05 13.10 -1.84
CA ARG A 91 -3.75 14.37 -2.09
C ARG A 91 -2.98 15.29 -3.02
N THR A 92 -1.67 15.40 -2.82
CA THR A 92 -0.80 16.20 -3.68
C THR A 92 -0.79 15.64 -5.11
N GLN A 93 -0.64 14.33 -5.25
CA GLN A 93 -0.64 13.67 -6.56
C GLN A 93 -1.99 13.82 -7.28
N ALA A 94 -3.11 13.62 -6.57
CA ALA A 94 -4.45 13.78 -7.12
C ALA A 94 -4.69 15.20 -7.65
N ARG A 95 -4.17 16.21 -6.93
CA ARG A 95 -4.22 17.61 -7.37
C ARG A 95 -3.41 17.85 -8.65
N ARG A 96 -2.25 17.21 -8.81
CA ARG A 96 -1.44 17.30 -10.05
C ARG A 96 -2.15 16.70 -11.24
N GLU A 97 -2.77 15.55 -11.03
CA GLU A 97 -3.52 14.82 -12.05
C GLU A 97 -4.94 15.38 -12.25
N LYS A 98 -5.31 16.46 -11.54
CA LYS A 98 -6.64 17.10 -11.61
C LYS A 98 -7.81 16.12 -11.46
N ARG A 99 -7.68 15.14 -10.57
CA ARG A 99 -8.70 14.10 -10.32
C ARG A 99 -8.98 13.90 -8.84
N PRO A 100 -10.13 13.33 -8.46
CA PRO A 100 -10.45 13.02 -7.07
C PRO A 100 -9.44 12.05 -6.44
N VAL A 101 -9.13 12.25 -5.16
CA VAL A 101 -8.19 11.41 -4.39
C VAL A 101 -8.64 9.94 -4.35
N ALA A 102 -9.94 9.71 -4.21
CA ALA A 102 -10.51 8.36 -4.19
C ALA A 102 -10.27 7.63 -5.52
N GLU A 103 -10.47 8.33 -6.63
CA GLU A 103 -10.27 7.81 -7.98
C GLU A 103 -8.80 7.48 -8.24
N LEU A 104 -7.89 8.40 -7.88
CA LEU A 104 -6.45 8.15 -7.94
C LEU A 104 -6.08 6.91 -7.10
N THR A 105 -6.49 6.88 -5.84
CA THR A 105 -6.15 5.79 -4.91
C THR A 105 -6.63 4.44 -5.45
N TYR A 106 -7.83 4.42 -6.03
CA TYR A 106 -8.36 3.21 -6.66
C TYR A 106 -7.54 2.79 -7.88
N SER A 107 -7.16 3.73 -8.76
CA SER A 107 -6.32 3.40 -9.92
C SER A 107 -4.92 2.91 -9.53
N LEU A 108 -4.33 3.48 -8.47
CA LEU A 108 -3.03 3.04 -7.95
C LEU A 108 -3.12 1.61 -7.39
N PHE A 109 -4.20 1.33 -6.66
CA PHE A 109 -4.45 0.00 -6.13
C PHE A 109 -4.67 -1.03 -7.25
N LEU A 110 -5.45 -0.71 -8.28
CA LEU A 110 -5.65 -1.61 -9.42
C LEU A 110 -4.35 -1.87 -10.19
N ALA A 111 -3.53 -0.84 -10.42
CA ALA A 111 -2.23 -1.01 -11.07
C ALA A 111 -1.33 -1.98 -10.27
N ALA A 112 -1.26 -1.82 -8.95
CA ALA A 112 -0.50 -2.72 -8.09
C ALA A 112 -1.06 -4.15 -8.03
N LEU A 113 -2.37 -4.34 -8.25
CA LEU A 113 -2.94 -5.69 -8.40
C LEU A 113 -2.49 -6.35 -9.72
N LEU A 114 -2.55 -5.62 -10.83
CA LEU A 114 -2.19 -6.15 -12.16
C LEU A 114 -0.69 -6.47 -12.28
N GLU A 115 0.18 -5.66 -11.68
CA GLU A 115 1.62 -5.94 -11.63
C GLU A 115 1.93 -7.22 -10.84
N ALA A 116 1.16 -7.53 -9.80
CA ALA A 116 1.33 -8.74 -9.00
C ALA A 116 0.76 -10.02 -9.65
N GLU A 117 -0.12 -9.88 -10.66
CA GLU A 117 -0.74 -10.99 -11.39
C GLU A 117 -0.02 -11.31 -12.72
N SER A 118 0.99 -10.52 -13.09
CA SER A 118 1.79 -10.77 -14.29
C SER A 118 2.84 -11.86 -14.01
N PRO A 119 2.88 -12.95 -14.80
CA PRO A 119 3.70 -14.14 -14.54
C PRO A 119 5.21 -13.92 -14.64
#